data_AF-A0A2V8DLV0-F1
#
_entry.id   AF-A0A2V8DLV0-F1
#
_cell.length_a   1.000
_cell.length_b   1.000
_cell.length_c   1.000
_cell.angle_alpha   90.00
_cell.angle_beta   90.00
_cell.angle_gamma   90.00
#
_symmetry.space_group_name_H-M   'P 1'
#
loop_
_entity.id
_entity.type
_entity.pdbx_description
1 polymer ?
#
loop_
_entity_poly.entity_id
_entity_poly.type
_entity_poly.pdbx_seq_one_letter_code
_entity_poly.pdbx_strand_id
1 'polypeptide(L)'
;MRTSIFAAFLISTWLAAPAGAQQITKDSVPGVTNFARLETTVACGGVIKTSAVAELKQMGFKSIFDLQLPTETGADVDGEAAAAKTAGLNFVHVPFTPASPDTSSVDKFLKAVVEPGNEPAFIHCAGGSRAAGFWFIKRVLLDKWDTDRAMKEAEGLGLTNGAVKTFALNYVQTHTR
;
A
#
# COMPACT_ATOMS: atom_id res chain seq x y z
N MET A 1 53.58 -36.04 -29.97
CA MET A 1 54.00 -36.16 -28.57
C MET A 1 53.31 -35.04 -27.79
N ARG A 2 52.37 -35.42 -26.91
CA ARG A 2 51.72 -34.62 -25.83
C ARG A 2 50.89 -33.38 -26.21
N THR A 3 49.60 -33.63 -26.42
CA THR A 3 48.49 -32.67 -26.24
C THR A 3 48.25 -32.44 -24.75
N SER A 4 48.20 -31.18 -24.31
CA SER A 4 47.70 -30.79 -22.99
C SER A 4 46.50 -29.86 -23.19
N ILE A 5 45.31 -30.37 -22.88
CA ILE A 5 44.06 -29.60 -22.84
C ILE A 5 43.93 -29.07 -21.41
N PHE A 6 44.11 -27.76 -21.22
CA PHE A 6 43.73 -27.09 -19.98
C PHE A 6 42.23 -26.76 -20.05
N ALA A 7 41.42 -27.55 -19.36
CA ALA A 7 40.03 -27.21 -19.11
C ALA A 7 39.96 -26.13 -18.01
N ALA A 8 39.77 -24.88 -18.40
CA ALA A 8 39.48 -23.80 -17.47
C ALA A 8 38.01 -23.86 -17.05
N PHE A 9 37.76 -24.36 -15.84
CA PHE A 9 36.46 -24.21 -15.18
C PHE A 9 36.28 -22.74 -14.77
N LEU A 10 35.50 -22.00 -15.56
CA LEU A 10 34.98 -20.69 -15.17
C LEU A 10 33.92 -20.89 -14.08
N ILE A 11 34.34 -20.72 -12.82
CA ILE A 11 33.42 -20.60 -11.69
C ILE A 11 32.76 -19.22 -11.82
N SER A 12 31.58 -19.15 -12.43
CA SER A 12 30.74 -17.95 -12.40
C SER A 12 30.13 -17.83 -11.01
N THR A 13 30.78 -17.07 -10.12
CA THR A 13 30.17 -16.66 -8.86
C THR A 13 28.99 -15.75 -9.16
N TRP A 14 27.77 -16.29 -9.08
CA TRP A 14 26.56 -15.47 -9.00
C TRP A 14 26.59 -14.72 -7.66
N LEU A 15 26.98 -13.45 -7.69
CA LEU A 15 26.73 -12.52 -6.59
C LEU A 15 25.21 -12.35 -6.48
N ALA A 16 24.60 -13.04 -5.52
CA ALA A 16 23.23 -12.75 -5.11
C ALA A 16 23.20 -11.30 -4.61
N ALA A 17 22.58 -10.40 -5.38
CA ALA A 17 22.29 -9.06 -4.90
C ALA A 17 21.46 -9.19 -3.61
N PRO A 18 21.77 -8.42 -2.54
CA PRO A 18 20.89 -8.39 -1.38
C PRO A 18 19.51 -7.99 -1.89
N ALA A 19 18.47 -8.74 -1.51
CA ALA A 19 17.09 -8.38 -1.80
C ALA A 19 16.88 -6.92 -1.37
N GLY A 20 16.83 -6.02 -2.36
CA GLY A 20 16.97 -4.58 -2.15
C GLY A 20 15.87 -4.07 -1.22
N ALA A 21 16.22 -3.14 -0.34
CA ALA A 21 15.22 -2.37 0.39
C ALA A 21 14.28 -1.74 -0.64
N GLN A 22 12.99 -2.11 -0.58
CA GLN A 22 12.00 -1.62 -1.54
C GLN A 22 11.93 -0.09 -1.47
N GLN A 23 11.93 0.54 -2.63
CA GLN A 23 12.08 2.00 -2.71
C GLN A 23 10.73 2.69 -2.55
N ILE A 24 10.65 3.56 -1.53
CA ILE A 24 9.51 4.45 -1.31
C ILE A 24 9.88 5.84 -1.81
N THR A 25 9.09 6.38 -2.75
CA THR A 25 9.18 7.78 -3.18
C THR A 25 8.06 8.61 -2.56
N LYS A 26 8.35 9.89 -2.31
CA LYS A 26 7.38 10.87 -1.83
C LYS A 26 7.36 12.01 -2.83
N ASP A 27 6.30 12.03 -3.64
CA ASP A 27 6.14 12.94 -4.75
C ASP A 27 4.93 13.85 -4.52
N SER A 28 4.92 15.01 -5.17
CA SER A 28 3.75 15.90 -5.14
C SER A 28 2.82 15.55 -6.30
N VAL A 29 1.67 14.94 -6.01
CA VAL A 29 0.61 14.69 -6.98
C VAL A 29 -0.48 15.76 -6.80
N PRO A 30 -0.81 16.57 -7.82
CA PRO A 30 -1.82 17.61 -7.70
C PRO A 30 -3.16 17.07 -7.19
N GLY A 31 -3.63 17.62 -6.08
CA GLY A 31 -4.89 17.22 -5.47
C GLY A 31 -4.83 15.94 -4.64
N VAL A 32 -3.64 15.40 -4.34
CA VAL A 32 -3.45 14.31 -3.37
C VAL A 32 -2.56 14.78 -2.23
N THR A 33 -3.03 14.64 -0.99
CA THR A 33 -2.24 14.97 0.20
C THR A 33 -1.26 13.84 0.53
N ASN A 34 -0.05 14.12 0.99
CA ASN A 34 0.90 13.13 1.52
C ASN A 34 1.11 11.87 0.65
N PHE A 35 1.21 12.02 -0.66
CA PHE A 35 1.42 10.88 -1.56
C PHE A 35 2.78 10.21 -1.31
N ALA A 36 2.76 8.92 -0.99
CA ALA A 36 3.94 8.08 -0.84
C ALA A 36 3.75 6.77 -1.60
N ARG A 37 4.66 6.44 -2.51
CA ARG A 37 4.54 5.28 -3.40
C ARG A 37 5.63 4.28 -3.12
N LEU A 38 5.25 3.01 -2.99
CA LEU A 38 6.16 1.87 -2.98
C LEU A 38 6.25 1.30 -4.39
N GLU A 39 7.31 1.66 -5.09
CA GLU A 39 7.61 1.19 -6.44
C GLU A 39 6.36 1.17 -7.34
N THR A 40 6.04 0.03 -7.96
CA THR A 40 4.83 -0.14 -8.77
C THR A 40 3.73 -0.91 -8.06
N THR A 41 3.82 -1.14 -6.74
CA THR A 41 2.90 -2.02 -6.01
C THR A 41 1.73 -1.27 -5.38
N VAL A 42 2.02 -0.21 -4.61
CA VAL A 42 1.02 0.53 -3.84
C VAL A 42 1.43 1.99 -3.69
N ALA A 43 0.46 2.87 -3.47
CA ALA A 43 0.73 4.15 -2.84
C ALA A 43 -0.26 4.43 -1.71
N CYS A 44 0.21 5.14 -0.70
CA CYS A 44 -0.58 5.64 0.42
C CYS A 44 -0.70 7.17 0.33
N GLY A 45 -1.87 7.70 0.70
CA GLY A 45 -2.14 9.14 0.64
C GLY A 45 -3.14 9.64 1.67
N GLY A 46 -3.15 10.95 1.85
CA GLY A 46 -4.20 11.70 2.53
C GLY A 46 -5.36 12.04 1.59
N VAL A 47 -6.18 13.03 1.99
CA VAL A 47 -7.34 13.50 1.24
C VAL A 47 -6.99 13.72 -0.23
N ILE A 48 -7.89 13.29 -1.12
CA ILE A 48 -7.81 13.56 -2.55
C ILE A 48 -8.94 14.46 -3.03
N LYS A 49 -8.67 15.26 -4.06
CA LYS A 49 -9.70 15.91 -4.88
C LYS A 49 -10.17 14.91 -5.93
N THR A 50 -11.46 14.93 -6.27
CA THR A 50 -12.02 14.13 -7.36
C THR A 50 -11.29 14.34 -8.70
N SER A 51 -10.77 15.54 -8.94
CA SER A 51 -9.96 15.86 -10.12
C SER A 51 -8.63 15.07 -10.21
N ALA A 52 -8.10 14.56 -9.08
CA ALA A 52 -6.86 13.79 -9.05
C ALA A 52 -7.04 12.33 -9.49
N VAL A 53 -8.28 11.83 -9.55
CA VAL A 53 -8.56 10.43 -9.87
C VAL A 53 -8.10 10.04 -11.28
N ALA A 54 -8.22 10.94 -12.25
CA ALA A 54 -7.72 10.71 -13.61
C ALA A 54 -6.18 10.60 -13.65
N GLU A 55 -5.47 11.40 -12.84
CA GLU A 55 -4.02 11.32 -12.71
C GLU A 55 -3.60 9.98 -12.08
N LEU A 56 -4.29 9.54 -11.02
CA LEU A 56 -4.02 8.24 -10.41
C LEU A 56 -4.16 7.08 -11.43
N LYS A 57 -5.13 7.17 -12.34
CA LYS A 57 -5.25 6.21 -13.46
C LYS A 57 -4.05 6.27 -14.39
N GLN A 58 -3.59 7.46 -14.78
CA GLN A 58 -2.43 7.66 -15.65
C GLN A 58 -1.13 7.15 -15.01
N MET A 59 -1.00 7.26 -13.69
CA MET A 59 0.11 6.70 -12.90
C MET A 59 0.11 5.16 -12.82
N GLY A 60 -0.92 4.52 -13.35
CA GLY A 60 -1.02 3.07 -13.52
C GLY A 60 -1.81 2.34 -12.43
N PHE A 61 -2.38 3.04 -11.44
CA PHE A 61 -3.22 2.41 -10.43
C PHE A 61 -4.46 1.76 -11.07
N LYS A 62 -4.93 0.67 -10.46
CA LYS A 62 -6.13 -0.04 -10.89
C LYS A 62 -7.29 0.15 -9.94
N SER A 63 -7.02 0.45 -8.68
CA SER A 63 -8.05 0.73 -7.69
C SER A 63 -7.71 1.89 -6.76
N ILE A 64 -8.76 2.41 -6.14
CA ILE A 64 -8.69 3.33 -5.01
C ILE A 64 -9.42 2.73 -3.81
N PHE A 65 -8.75 2.73 -2.66
CA PHE A 65 -9.31 2.36 -1.36
C PHE A 65 -9.42 3.61 -0.48
N ASP A 66 -10.64 4.04 -0.19
CA ASP A 66 -10.91 5.19 0.67
C ASP A 66 -11.24 4.72 2.10
N LEU A 67 -10.42 5.11 3.08
CA LEU A 67 -10.62 4.76 4.49
C LEU A 67 -11.30 5.86 5.31
N GLN A 68 -11.68 6.99 4.70
CA GLN A 68 -12.32 8.11 5.38
C GLN A 68 -13.74 7.75 5.80
N LEU A 69 -14.17 8.24 6.97
CA LEU A 69 -15.60 8.33 7.25
C LEU A 69 -16.23 9.40 6.35
N PRO A 70 -17.46 9.20 5.84
CA PRO A 70 -18.15 10.21 5.02
C PRO A 70 -18.32 11.57 5.71
N THR A 71 -18.25 11.59 7.05
CA THR A 71 -18.37 12.80 7.88
C THR A 71 -17.04 13.52 8.12
N GLU A 72 -15.91 12.97 7.65
CA GLU A 72 -14.61 13.61 7.80
C GLU A 72 -14.49 14.85 6.90
N THR A 73 -13.80 15.87 7.40
CA THR A 73 -13.48 17.05 6.60
C THR A 73 -12.66 16.67 5.37
N GLY A 74 -13.15 17.08 4.19
CA GLY A 74 -12.50 16.82 2.91
C GLY A 74 -12.86 15.47 2.28
N ALA A 75 -13.66 14.62 2.93
CA ALA A 75 -14.17 13.41 2.31
C ALA A 75 -15.25 13.76 1.27
N ASP A 76 -15.10 13.23 0.05
CA ASP A 76 -16.08 13.28 -1.04
C ASP A 76 -16.22 11.88 -1.64
N VAL A 77 -16.72 10.95 -0.83
CA VAL A 77 -16.76 9.51 -1.14
C VAL A 77 -17.55 9.24 -2.43
N ASP A 78 -18.71 9.90 -2.59
CA ASP A 78 -19.57 9.72 -3.76
C ASP A 78 -18.95 10.33 -5.03
N GLY A 79 -18.36 11.53 -4.91
CA GLY A 79 -17.66 12.17 -6.02
C GLY A 79 -16.43 11.37 -6.45
N GLU A 80 -15.68 10.81 -5.51
CA GLU A 80 -14.54 9.96 -5.78
C GLU A 80 -14.97 8.65 -6.45
N ALA A 81 -16.02 7.99 -5.95
CA ALA A 81 -16.57 6.78 -6.55
C ALA A 81 -17.03 7.02 -8.00
N ALA A 82 -17.71 8.14 -8.25
CA ALA A 82 -18.15 8.54 -9.59
C ALA A 82 -16.98 8.83 -10.53
N ALA A 83 -15.94 9.52 -10.04
CA ALA A 83 -14.73 9.81 -10.79
C ALA A 83 -13.94 8.52 -11.10
N ALA A 84 -13.83 7.61 -10.14
CA ALA A 84 -13.15 6.32 -10.30
C ALA A 84 -13.85 5.46 -11.35
N LYS A 85 -15.19 5.38 -11.29
CA LYS A 85 -16.00 4.71 -12.31
C LYS A 85 -15.75 5.29 -13.70
N THR A 86 -15.74 6.61 -13.82
CA THR A 86 -15.47 7.30 -15.10
C THR A 86 -14.06 7.01 -15.62
N ALA A 87 -13.06 6.95 -14.74
CA ALA A 87 -11.67 6.66 -15.10
C ALA A 87 -11.38 5.16 -15.34
N GLY A 88 -12.35 4.27 -15.09
CA GLY A 88 -12.15 2.82 -15.15
C GLY A 88 -11.18 2.34 -14.06
N LEU A 89 -11.30 2.88 -12.86
CA LEU A 89 -10.67 2.41 -11.63
C LEU A 89 -11.71 1.69 -10.78
N ASN A 90 -11.28 0.60 -10.12
CA ASN A 90 -12.09 0.00 -9.06
C ASN A 90 -12.09 0.94 -7.86
N PHE A 91 -13.23 1.11 -7.21
CA PHE A 91 -13.35 1.92 -6.00
C PHE A 91 -13.89 1.07 -4.86
N VAL A 92 -13.20 1.11 -3.73
CA VAL A 92 -13.58 0.34 -2.54
C VAL A 92 -13.56 1.27 -1.32
N HIS A 93 -14.75 1.64 -0.84
CA HIS A 93 -14.88 2.39 0.41
C HIS A 93 -14.78 1.46 1.61
N VAL A 94 -13.82 1.72 2.50
CA VAL A 94 -13.52 0.92 3.70
C VAL A 94 -13.38 1.86 4.91
N PRO A 95 -14.48 2.46 5.38
CA PRO A 95 -14.45 3.47 6.44
C PRO A 95 -13.82 2.92 7.71
N PHE A 96 -12.85 3.64 8.28
CA PHE A 96 -12.15 3.21 9.48
C PHE A 96 -11.74 4.37 10.38
N THR A 97 -11.97 4.22 11.69
CA THR A 97 -11.48 5.14 12.72
C THR A 97 -10.72 4.40 13.82
N PRO A 98 -9.53 4.88 14.23
CA PRO A 98 -8.81 4.26 15.34
C PRO A 98 -9.47 4.53 16.72
N ALA A 99 -10.40 5.48 16.81
CA ALA A 99 -11.11 5.78 18.06
C ALA A 99 -12.12 4.69 18.45
N SER A 100 -12.67 3.99 17.46
CA SER A 100 -13.59 2.87 17.62
C SER A 100 -13.34 1.89 16.47
N PRO A 101 -12.24 1.12 16.53
CA PRO A 101 -11.80 0.31 15.41
C PRO A 101 -12.80 -0.81 15.13
N ASP A 102 -13.31 -0.84 13.90
CA ASP A 102 -14.09 -1.96 13.38
C ASP A 102 -13.17 -2.89 12.59
N THR A 103 -13.00 -4.12 13.09
CA THR A 103 -12.15 -5.12 12.44
C THR A 103 -12.72 -5.60 11.11
N SER A 104 -14.04 -5.48 10.89
CA SER A 104 -14.67 -5.88 9.63
C SER A 104 -14.21 -5.01 8.45
N SER A 105 -13.82 -3.75 8.71
CA SER A 105 -13.17 -2.89 7.72
C SER A 105 -11.81 -3.44 7.31
N VAL A 106 -11.02 -3.96 8.25
CA VAL A 106 -9.73 -4.60 7.94
C VAL A 106 -9.96 -5.85 7.10
N ASP A 107 -10.91 -6.70 7.47
CA ASP A 107 -11.24 -7.92 6.72
C ASP A 107 -11.69 -7.61 5.28
N LYS A 108 -12.55 -6.60 5.12
CA LYS A 108 -13.00 -6.11 3.81
C LYS A 108 -11.82 -5.66 2.96
N PHE A 109 -10.91 -4.87 3.54
CA PHE A 109 -9.71 -4.43 2.84
C PHE A 109 -8.82 -5.60 2.43
N LEU A 110 -8.49 -6.51 3.37
CA LEU A 110 -7.60 -7.64 3.12
C LEU A 110 -8.14 -8.56 2.01
N LYS A 111 -9.46 -8.77 1.97
CA LYS A 111 -10.10 -9.52 0.90
C LYS A 111 -9.99 -8.78 -0.43
N ALA A 112 -10.36 -7.51 -0.48
CA ALA A 112 -10.47 -6.75 -1.72
C ALA A 112 -9.10 -6.39 -2.33
N VAL A 113 -8.10 -6.08 -1.53
CA VAL A 113 -6.79 -5.61 -2.03
C VAL A 113 -6.04 -6.65 -2.86
N VAL A 114 -6.33 -7.94 -2.64
CA VAL A 114 -5.74 -9.06 -3.40
C VAL A 114 -6.62 -9.56 -4.55
N GLU A 115 -7.82 -8.98 -4.74
CA GLU A 115 -8.68 -9.36 -5.86
C GLU A 115 -8.04 -8.95 -7.21
N PRO A 116 -8.08 -9.83 -8.23
CA PRO A 116 -7.56 -9.49 -9.55
C PRO A 116 -8.15 -8.18 -10.09
N GLY A 117 -7.27 -7.27 -10.50
CA GLY A 117 -7.66 -5.96 -10.99
C GLY A 117 -7.63 -4.85 -9.94
N ASN A 118 -7.24 -5.11 -8.69
CA ASN A 118 -7.01 -4.07 -7.69
C ASN A 118 -5.53 -3.70 -7.50
N GLU A 119 -4.59 -4.40 -8.15
CA GLU A 119 -3.17 -4.08 -8.09
C GLU A 119 -2.69 -3.43 -9.41
N PRO A 120 -1.92 -2.33 -9.38
CA PRO A 120 -1.48 -1.58 -8.20
C PRO A 120 -2.60 -0.78 -7.53
N ALA A 121 -2.59 -0.72 -6.18
CA ALA A 121 -3.62 -0.04 -5.40
C ALA A 121 -3.16 1.35 -4.94
N PHE A 122 -4.06 2.34 -4.99
CA PHE A 122 -3.92 3.58 -4.22
C PHE A 122 -4.82 3.50 -2.99
N ILE A 123 -4.27 3.69 -1.80
CA ILE A 123 -5.00 3.60 -0.54
C ILE A 123 -4.90 4.95 0.15
N HIS A 124 -6.01 5.53 0.58
CA HIS A 124 -5.98 6.85 1.21
C HIS A 124 -6.92 6.97 2.41
N CYS A 125 -6.71 8.04 3.16
CA CYS A 125 -7.57 8.47 4.25
C CYS A 125 -7.39 9.98 4.44
N ALA A 126 -7.75 10.57 5.57
CA ALA A 126 -7.49 12.00 5.79
C ALA A 126 -6.00 12.42 5.66
N GLY A 127 -5.05 11.61 6.14
CA GLY A 127 -3.64 12.03 6.24
C GLY A 127 -2.59 11.00 5.78
N GLY A 128 -2.98 9.84 5.24
CA GLY A 128 -2.07 8.76 4.86
C GLY A 128 -1.87 7.66 5.91
N SER A 129 -1.98 7.99 7.20
CA SER A 129 -1.57 7.03 8.23
C SER A 129 -2.44 5.77 8.31
N ARG A 130 -3.76 5.84 8.10
CA ARG A 130 -4.62 4.63 8.09
C ARG A 130 -4.29 3.73 6.90
N ALA A 131 -4.03 4.33 5.74
CA ALA A 131 -3.67 3.61 4.52
C ALA A 131 -2.39 2.80 4.72
N ALA A 132 -1.35 3.42 5.27
CA ALA A 132 -0.10 2.74 5.60
C ALA A 132 -0.28 1.66 6.69
N GLY A 133 -1.15 1.89 7.69
CA GLY A 133 -1.49 0.89 8.70
C GLY A 133 -2.22 -0.34 8.14
N PHE A 134 -3.16 -0.15 7.22
CA PHE A 134 -3.85 -1.24 6.55
C PHE A 134 -2.90 -2.02 5.65
N TRP A 135 -1.99 -1.32 4.95
CA TRP A 135 -0.94 -1.96 4.16
C TRP A 135 0.02 -2.79 5.02
N PHE A 136 0.42 -2.29 6.20
CA PHE A 136 1.19 -3.06 7.19
C PHE A 136 0.49 -4.37 7.57
N ILE A 137 -0.81 -4.32 7.88
CA ILE A 137 -1.58 -5.52 8.25
C ILE A 137 -1.55 -6.54 7.10
N LYS A 138 -1.73 -6.10 5.86
CA LYS A 138 -1.64 -6.95 4.66
C LYS A 138 -0.26 -7.62 4.54
N ARG A 139 0.82 -6.86 4.73
CA ARG A 139 2.19 -7.40 4.68
C ARG A 139 2.40 -8.54 5.68
N VAL A 140 1.96 -8.35 6.93
CA VAL A 140 2.16 -9.38 7.96
C VAL A 140 1.23 -10.57 7.75
N LEU A 141 -0.07 -10.32 7.55
CA LEU A 141 -1.06 -11.40 7.56
C LEU A 141 -1.16 -12.16 6.23
N LEU A 142 -1.02 -11.48 5.08
CA LEU A 142 -1.14 -12.12 3.77
C LEU A 142 0.24 -12.42 3.17
N ASP A 143 1.16 -11.45 3.17
CA ASP A 143 2.48 -11.66 2.56
C ASP A 143 3.46 -12.41 3.48
N LYS A 144 3.07 -12.66 4.74
CA LYS A 144 3.85 -13.37 5.76
C LYS A 144 5.21 -12.72 6.04
N TRP A 145 5.26 -11.40 5.98
CA TRP A 145 6.48 -10.66 6.31
C TRP A 145 6.70 -10.58 7.81
N ASP A 146 7.97 -10.45 8.16
CA ASP A 146 8.39 -10.02 9.48
C ASP A 146 7.78 -8.66 9.85
N THR A 147 7.37 -8.53 11.11
CA THR A 147 6.70 -7.34 11.65
C THR A 147 7.57 -6.10 11.55
N ASP A 148 8.87 -6.18 11.89
CA ASP A 148 9.76 -5.01 11.89
C ASP A 148 10.01 -4.54 10.45
N ARG A 149 10.20 -5.48 9.52
CA ARG A 149 10.30 -5.17 8.09
C ARG A 149 9.04 -4.47 7.58
N ALA A 150 7.86 -5.03 7.86
CA ALA A 150 6.59 -4.47 7.42
C ALA A 150 6.34 -3.08 8.04
N MET A 151 6.69 -2.90 9.32
CA MET A 151 6.54 -1.63 10.02
C MET A 151 7.40 -0.54 9.40
N LYS A 152 8.65 -0.85 9.06
CA LYS A 152 9.56 0.11 8.39
C LYS A 152 9.01 0.57 7.04
N GLU A 153 8.42 -0.34 6.26
CA GLU A 153 7.77 0.02 4.99
C GLU A 153 6.57 0.95 5.23
N ALA A 154 5.71 0.62 6.20
CA ALA A 154 4.54 1.43 6.53
C ALA A 154 4.89 2.82 7.07
N GLU A 155 5.92 2.94 7.90
CA GLU A 155 6.44 4.24 8.36
C GLU A 155 6.94 5.08 7.17
N GLY A 156 7.63 4.45 6.21
CA GLY A 156 8.02 5.09 4.96
C GLY A 156 6.82 5.60 4.14
N LEU A 157 5.74 4.80 4.08
CA LEU A 157 4.47 5.12 3.42
C LEU A 157 3.59 6.12 4.18
N GLY A 158 3.96 6.54 5.38
CA GLY A 158 3.27 7.59 6.13
C GLY A 158 2.48 7.13 7.36
N LEU A 159 2.77 5.96 7.92
CA LEU A 159 2.26 5.54 9.23
C LEU A 159 2.89 6.39 10.35
N THR A 160 2.28 7.53 10.66
CA THR A 160 2.76 8.49 11.66
C THR A 160 1.83 8.63 12.86
N ASN A 161 0.57 8.21 12.76
CA ASN A 161 -0.40 8.29 13.84
C ASN A 161 -0.20 7.14 14.84
N GLY A 162 0.08 7.49 16.10
CA GLY A 162 0.33 6.51 17.16
C GLY A 162 -0.85 5.57 17.45
N ALA A 163 -2.09 6.06 17.41
CA ALA A 163 -3.26 5.23 17.65
C ALA A 163 -3.47 4.19 16.52
N VAL A 164 -3.25 4.60 15.26
CA VAL A 164 -3.28 3.69 14.11
C VAL A 164 -2.17 2.64 14.22
N LYS A 165 -0.94 3.05 14.57
CA LYS A 165 0.18 2.13 14.75
C LYS A 165 -0.09 1.09 15.85
N THR A 166 -0.57 1.53 17.01
CA THR A 166 -0.94 0.64 18.12
C THR A 166 -2.05 -0.33 17.72
N PHE A 167 -3.10 0.16 17.05
CA PHE A 167 -4.17 -0.71 16.55
C PHE A 167 -3.62 -1.77 15.60
N ALA A 168 -2.84 -1.38 14.59
CA ALA A 168 -2.34 -2.28 13.57
C ALA A 168 -1.42 -3.37 14.16
N LEU A 169 -0.55 -3.00 15.10
CA LEU A 169 0.29 -3.94 15.84
C LEU A 169 -0.53 -4.95 16.65
N ASN A 170 -1.50 -4.47 17.44
CA ASN A 170 -2.37 -5.35 18.23
C ASN A 170 -3.19 -6.29 17.33
N TYR A 171 -3.69 -5.76 16.20
CA TYR A 171 -4.46 -6.55 15.25
C TYR A 171 -3.61 -7.69 14.69
N VAL A 172 -2.39 -7.44 14.19
CA VAL A 172 -1.56 -8.53 13.65
C VAL A 172 -1.12 -9.53 14.72
N GLN A 173 -0.85 -9.09 15.95
CA GLN A 173 -0.49 -10.00 17.06
C GLN A 173 -1.62 -10.97 17.42
N THR A 174 -2.87 -10.52 17.34
CA THR A 174 -4.05 -11.34 17.66
C THR A 174 -4.54 -12.20 16.49
N HIS A 175 -4.04 -11.96 15.27
CA HIS A 175 -4.46 -12.65 14.04
C HIS A 175 -3.34 -13.43 13.35
N THR A 176 -2.10 -13.33 13.83
CA THR A 176 -1.00 -14.22 13.42
C THR A 176 -1.18 -15.54 14.17
N ARG A 177 -1.37 -16.62 13.42
CA ARG A 177 -1.40 -18.00 13.94
C ARG A 177 -0.04 -18.64 13.78
#